data_AF-A0A7X2TYL4-F1
#
_entry.id   AF-A0A7X2TYL4-F1
#
_cell.length_a   1.000
_cell.length_b   1.000
_cell.length_c   1.000
_cell.angle_alpha   90.00
_cell.angle_beta   90.00
_cell.angle_gamma   90.00
#
_symmetry.space_group_name_H-M   'P 1'
#
loop_
_entity.id
_entity.type
_entity.pdbx_description
1 polymer ?
#
loop_
_entity_poly.entity_id
_entity_poly.type
_entity_poly.pdbx_seq_one_letter_code
_entity_poly.pdbx_strand_id
1 'polypeptide(L)' 'MIRTQVSLDEKEYAQAKKEARVLGISVAEYVRRALREMLPPRGDGAWMRYAGFVESGDSRSSQSIDDIVYGAKD' A
#
# COMPACT_ATOMS: atom_id res chain seq x y z
N MET A 1 1.00 -6.07 19.27
CA MET A 1 -0.44 -5.96 18.95
C MET A 1 -1.09 -5.11 20.03
N ILE A 2 -1.83 -4.06 19.68
CA ILE A 2 -2.54 -3.22 20.66
C ILE A 2 -3.95 -3.79 20.82
N ARG A 3 -4.44 -3.94 22.06
CA ARG A 3 -5.82 -4.36 22.33
C ARG A 3 -6.71 -3.12 22.31
N THR A 4 -7.74 -3.14 21.47
CA THR A 4 -8.70 -2.03 21.32
C THR A 4 -10.11 -2.59 21.38
N GLN A 5 -11.01 -1.90 22.09
CA GLN A 5 -12.46 -2.17 22.05
C GLN A 5 -13.12 -1.17 21.11
N VAL A 6 -13.97 -1.66 20.21
CA VAL A 6 -14.70 -0.85 19.25
C VAL A 6 -16.17 -1.27 19.33
N SER A 7 -17.06 -0.29 19.47
CA SER A 7 -18.51 -0.52 19.39
C SER A 7 -18.94 -0.59 17.93
N LEU A 8 -19.81 -1.54 17.61
CA LEU A 8 -20.38 -1.76 16.28
C LEU A 8 -21.89 -1.80 16.40
N ASP A 9 -22.60 -1.41 15.34
CA ASP A 9 -24.03 -1.70 15.27
C ASP A 9 -24.25 -3.21 15.29
N GLU A 10 -25.37 -3.65 15.88
CA GLU A 10 -25.69 -5.07 15.99
C GLU A 10 -25.76 -5.75 14.61
N LYS A 11 -26.31 -5.07 13.60
CA LYS A 11 -26.43 -5.60 12.24
C LYS A 11 -25.07 -5.70 11.58
N GLU A 12 -24.20 -4.70 11.78
CA GLU A 12 -22.83 -4.72 11.27
C GLU A 12 -22.03 -5.86 11.88
N TYR A 13 -22.13 -6.06 13.19
CA TYR A 13 -21.46 -7.15 13.88
C TYR A 13 -21.97 -8.53 13.43
N ALA A 14 -23.29 -8.68 13.26
CA ALA A 14 -23.89 -9.91 12.76
C ALA A 14 -23.41 -10.23 11.34
N GLN A 15 -23.34 -9.23 10.47
CA GLN A 15 -22.83 -9.39 9.11
C GLN A 15 -21.34 -9.76 9.10
N ALA A 16 -20.50 -9.08 9.89
CA ALA A 16 -19.09 -9.40 10.03
C ALA A 16 -18.88 -10.85 10.53
N LYS A 17 -19.72 -11.32 11.45
CA LYS A 17 -19.68 -12.71 11.96
C LYS A 17 -20.05 -13.73 10.89
N LYS A 18 -21.03 -13.42 10.04
CA LYS A 18 -21.42 -14.27 8.91
C LYS A 18 -20.29 -14.39 7.90
N GLU A 19 -19.72 -13.26 7.47
CA GLU A 19 -18.63 -13.25 6.49
C GLU A 19 -17.36 -13.93 7.01
N ALA A 20 -16.98 -13.66 8.25
CA ALA A 20 -15.86 -14.33 8.90
C ALA A 20 -16.04 -15.86 8.93
N ARG A 21 -17.26 -16.34 9.19
CA ARG A 21 -17.59 -17.77 9.18
C ARG A 21 -17.47 -18.37 7.78
N VAL A 22 -17.95 -17.68 6.74
CA VAL A 22 -17.84 -18.12 5.34
C VAL A 22 -16.37 -18.27 4.94
N LEU A 23 -15.53 -17.34 5.39
CA LEU A 23 -14.09 -17.34 5.13
C LEU A 23 -13.28 -18.29 6.04
N GLY A 24 -13.91 -18.91 7.05
CA GLY A 24 -13.22 -19.79 7.99
C GLY A 24 -12.22 -19.06 8.90
N ILE A 25 -12.42 -17.77 9.16
CA ILE A 25 -11.54 -16.93 9.99
C ILE A 25 -12.27 -16.36 11.20
N SER A 26 -11.52 -15.82 12.17
CA SER A 26 -12.11 -15.10 13.30
C SER A 26 -12.67 -13.73 12.87
N VAL A 27 -13.65 -13.20 13.60
CA VAL A 27 -14.18 -11.84 13.39
C VAL A 27 -13.07 -10.78 13.53
N ALA A 28 -12.14 -10.97 14.47
CA ALA A 28 -11.01 -10.06 14.64
C ALA A 28 -10.09 -10.02 13.41
N GLU A 29 -9.87 -11.17 12.75
CA GLU A 29 -9.10 -11.24 11.52
C GLU A 29 -9.85 -10.63 10.33
N TYR A 30 -11.17 -10.86 10.26
CA TYR A 30 -12.02 -10.21 9.26
C TYR A 30 -11.92 -8.67 9.35
N VAL A 31 -12.08 -8.11 10.56
CA VAL A 31 -11.94 -6.67 10.80
C VAL A 31 -10.53 -6.17 10.46
N ARG A 32 -9.50 -6.96 10.77
CA ARG A 32 -8.11 -6.60 10.43
C ARG A 32 -7.87 -6.52 8.92
N ARG A 33 -8.45 -7.42 8.14
CA ARG A 33 -8.35 -7.42 6.67
C ARG A 33 -9.11 -6.23 6.08
N ALA A 34 -10.34 -6.01 6.52
CA ALA A 34 -11.13 -4.86 6.09
C ALA A 34 -10.42 -3.52 6.38
N LEU A 35 -9.85 -3.37 7.57
CA LEU A 35 -9.03 -2.19 7.90
C LEU A 35 -7.80 -2.07 7.00
N ARG A 36 -7.13 -3.18 6.68
CA ARG A 36 -5.93 -3.16 5.82
C ARG A 36 -6.25 -2.78 4.38
N GLU A 37 -7.41 -3.18 3.87
CA GLU A 37 -7.87 -2.82 2.52
C GLU A 37 -8.27 -1.34 2.43
N MET A 38 -8.88 -0.81 3.48
CA MET A 38 -9.33 0.59 3.53
C MET A 38 -8.21 1.59 3.83
N LEU A 39 -7.22 1.18 4.63
CA LEU A 39 -6.09 2.05 4.94
C LEU A 39 -5.17 2.18 3.72
N PRO A 40 -4.60 3.37 3.48
CA PRO A 40 -3.59 3.52 2.45
C PRO A 40 -2.46 2.50 2.70
N PRO A 41 -1.85 1.96 1.62
CA PRO A 41 -0.69 1.09 1.78
C PRO A 41 0.30 1.77 2.70
N ARG A 42 0.86 1.01 3.65
CA ARG A 42 1.91 1.53 4.54
C ARG A 42 2.92 2.24 3.68
N GLY A 43 3.33 3.43 4.10
CA GLY A 43 4.21 4.36 3.36
C GLY A 43 5.63 3.83 3.09
N ASP A 44 5.80 2.53 2.88
CA ASP A 44 6.90 1.96 2.12
C ASP A 44 6.75 2.57 0.72
N GLY A 45 7.51 3.65 0.52
CA GLY A 45 7.18 4.78 -0.35
C GLY A 45 6.55 4.43 -1.69
N ALA A 46 5.31 4.87 -1.89
CA ALA A 46 4.66 4.87 -3.21
C ALA A 46 5.46 5.66 -4.27
N TRP A 47 6.41 6.52 -3.84
CA TRP A 47 7.35 7.22 -4.71
C TRP A 47 8.35 6.28 -5.41
N MET A 48 8.62 5.09 -4.85
CA MET A 48 9.45 4.07 -5.49
C MET A 48 8.66 3.13 -6.42
N ARG A 49 7.33 3.27 -6.51
CA ARG A 49 6.50 2.38 -7.36
C ARG A 49 6.95 2.36 -8.83
N TYR A 50 7.57 3.45 -9.29
CA TYR A 50 8.13 3.61 -10.63
C TYR A 50 9.64 3.92 -10.63
N ALA A 51 10.34 3.73 -9.50
CA ALA A 51 11.77 3.97 -9.45
C ALA A 51 12.50 3.01 -10.42
N GLY A 52 13.22 3.57 -11.39
CA GLY A 52 13.87 2.81 -12.46
C GLY A 52 12.96 2.39 -13.62
N PHE A 53 11.68 2.77 -13.60
CA PHE A 53 10.76 2.51 -14.71
C PHE A 53 10.94 3.58 -15.79
N VAL A 54 11.34 3.16 -17.00
CA VAL A 54 11.49 4.03 -18.18
C VAL A 54 10.55 3.48 -19.26
N GLU A 55 9.40 4.12 -19.43
CA GLU A 55 8.38 3.68 -20.40
C GLU A 55 8.80 3.98 -21.86
N SER A 56 9.65 4.99 -22.05
CA SER A 56 10.31 5.33 -23.32
C SER A 56 11.59 6.14 -23.08
N GLY A 57 12.59 6.01 -23.96
CA GLY A 57 13.91 6.67 -23.83
C GLY A 57 15.08 5.67 -23.71
N ASP A 58 16.32 6.16 -23.59
CA ASP A 58 17.50 5.31 -23.33
C ASP A 58 17.56 4.96 -21.84
N SER A 59 17.50 3.67 -21.52
CA SER A 59 17.55 3.14 -20.15
C SER A 59 18.89 3.42 -19.43
N ARG A 60 19.93 3.84 -20.17
CA ARG A 60 21.23 4.24 -19.63
C ARG A 60 21.38 5.75 -19.48
N SER A 61 20.34 6.55 -19.76
CA SER A 61 20.43 8.02 -19.70
C SER A 61 20.92 8.54 -18.35
N SER A 62 20.66 7.82 -17.26
CA SER A 62 21.15 8.14 -15.92
C SER A 62 22.68 8.22 -15.83
N GLN A 63 23.41 7.54 -16.71
CA GLN A 63 24.88 7.50 -16.72
C GLN A 63 25.51 8.75 -17.33
N SER A 64 24.76 9.51 -18.14
CA SER A 64 25.24 10.72 -18.81
C SER A 64 24.61 12.00 -18.26
N ILE A 65 23.78 11.91 -17.21
CA ILE A 65 23.12 13.08 -16.60
C ILE A 65 24.18 14.10 -16.17
N ASP A 66 25.27 13.64 -15.55
CA ASP A 66 26.29 14.54 -15.04
C ASP A 66 26.98 15.32 -16.17
N ASP A 67 27.29 14.65 -17.29
CA ASP A 67 27.89 15.30 -18.46
C ASP A 67 26.91 16.29 -19.12
N ILE A 68 25.60 15.96 -19.17
CA ILE A 68 24.59 16.85 -19.76
C ILE A 68 24.34 18.09 -18.89
N VAL A 69 24.27 17.91 -17.57
CA VAL A 69 23.91 18.99 -16.63
C VAL A 69 25.12 19.83 -16.26
N TYR A 70 26.30 19.21 -16.15
CA TYR A 70 27.52 19.85 -15.63
C TYR A 70 28.67 19.92 -16.63
N GLY A 71 28.62 19.17 -17.74
CA GLY A 71 29.72 19.11 -18.72
C GLY A 71 29.82 20.34 -19.63
N ALA A 72 28.76 21.15 -19.74
CA ALA A 72 28.84 22.44 -20.39
C ALA A 72 29.29 23.51 -19.38
N LYS A 73 30.61 23.69 -19.27
CA LYS A 73 31.21 24.91 -18.73
C LYS A 73 32.17 25.47 -19.78
N ASP A 74 31.61 26.24 -20.69
CA ASP A 74 32.31 27.32 -21.39
C ASP A 74 31.77 28.66 -20.87
#